data_AF-A0A3A3H3C9-F1
#
_entry.id   AF-A0A3A3H3C9-F1
#
_cell.length_a   1.000
_cell.length_b   1.000
_cell.length_c   1.000
_cell.angle_alpha   90.00
_cell.angle_beta   90.00
_cell.angle_gamma   90.00
#
_symmetry.space_group_name_H-M   'P 1'
#
loop_
_entity.id
_entity.type
_entity.pdbx_description
1 polymer ?
#
loop_
_entity_poly.entity_id
_entity_poly.type
_entity_poly.pdbx_seq_one_letter_code
_entity_poly.pdbx_strand_id
1 'polypeptide(L)' 'MGHRREPTLDEILNEPIIRKVMKSDGYTPDDIRLLMRQASVKANRNGATYMMLPSVTDDVGLQHMPASQTLNTCCQQPSA' A
#
# COMPACT_ATOMS: atom_id res chain seq x y z
N MET A 1 -19.18 -13.55 -16.40
CA MET A 1 -18.35 -13.44 -15.18
C MET A 1 -18.71 -12.12 -14.50
N GLY A 2 -19.35 -12.17 -13.33
CA GLY A 2 -19.75 -10.94 -12.63
C GLY A 2 -18.53 -10.29 -11.98
N HIS A 3 -18.09 -9.14 -12.48
CA HIS A 3 -17.06 -8.35 -11.80
C HIS A 3 -17.65 -7.78 -10.51
N ARG A 4 -17.40 -8.47 -9.39
CA ARG A 4 -17.78 -7.98 -8.07
C ARG A 4 -16.85 -6.80 -7.76
N ARG A 5 -17.42 -5.63 -7.50
CA ARG A 5 -16.66 -4.45 -7.08
C ARG A 5 -15.84 -4.77 -5.82
N GLU A 6 -14.69 -4.13 -5.69
CA GLU A 6 -13.96 -4.20 -4.43
C GLU A 6 -14.83 -3.63 -3.29
N PRO A 7 -14.83 -4.30 -2.12
CA PRO A 7 -15.57 -3.84 -0.96
C PRO A 7 -14.96 -2.55 -0.42
N THR A 8 -15.81 -1.66 0.08
CA THR A 8 -15.34 -0.44 0.75
C THR A 8 -14.74 -0.79 2.11
N LEU A 9 -13.90 0.10 2.65
CA LEU A 9 -13.36 -0.08 4.00
C LEU A 9 -14.48 -0.29 5.03
N ASP A 10 -15.56 0.49 4.95
CA ASP A 10 -16.68 0.36 5.89
C ASP A 10 -17.43 -0.97 5.74
N GLU A 11 -17.51 -1.54 4.53
CA GLU A 11 -18.07 -2.88 4.31
C GLU A 11 -17.20 -3.94 5.01
N ILE A 12 -15.87 -3.85 4.87
CA ILE A 12 -14.92 -4.76 5.51
C ILE A 12 -14.97 -4.65 7.05
N LEU A 13 -14.96 -3.42 7.59
CA LEU A 13 -15.02 -3.18 9.04
C LEU A 13 -16.34 -3.63 9.68
N ASN A 14 -17.37 -3.87 8.87
CA ASN A 14 -18.64 -4.43 9.31
C ASN A 14 -18.69 -5.95 9.29
N GLU A 15 -17.71 -6.63 8.70
CA GLU A 15 -17.69 -8.09 8.65
C GLU A 15 -17.52 -8.72 10.04
N PRO A 16 -18.26 -9.80 10.36
CA PRO A 16 -18.22 -10.41 11.69
C PRO A 16 -16.83 -10.88 12.14
N ILE A 17 -16.05 -11.45 11.20
CA ILE A 17 -14.69 -11.94 11.47
C ILE A 17 -13.77 -10.75 11.79
N ILE A 18 -13.83 -9.69 10.98
CA ILE A 18 -13.05 -8.46 11.18
C ILE A 18 -13.37 -7.83 12.52
N ARG A 19 -14.66 -7.67 12.86
CA ARG A 19 -15.07 -7.15 14.17
C ARG A 19 -14.53 -7.98 15.34
N LYS A 20 -14.50 -9.30 15.20
CA LYS A 20 -13.99 -10.20 16.23
C LYS A 20 -12.48 -10.02 16.42
N VAL A 21 -11.72 -9.93 15.33
CA VAL A 21 -10.27 -9.69 15.36
C VAL A 21 -9.97 -8.31 15.96
N MET A 22 -10.62 -7.26 15.48
CA MET A 22 -10.44 -5.90 15.99
C MET A 22 -10.69 -5.82 17.50
N LYS A 23 -11.77 -6.45 17.97
CA LYS A 23 -12.08 -6.52 19.41
C LYS A 23 -11.00 -7.26 20.20
N SER A 24 -10.48 -8.36 19.67
CA SER A 24 -9.38 -9.12 20.28
C SER A 24 -8.13 -8.25 20.45
N ASP A 25 -7.87 -7.40 19.47
CA ASP A 25 -6.70 -6.51 19.42
C ASP A 25 -6.94 -5.15 20.10
N GLY A 26 -8.14 -4.91 20.63
CA GLY A 26 -8.48 -3.67 21.36
C GLY A 26 -8.78 -2.46 20.48
N TYR A 27 -9.09 -2.66 19.19
CA TYR A 27 -9.41 -1.60 18.24
C TYR A 27 -10.91 -1.46 17.95
N THR A 28 -11.32 -0.24 17.64
CA THR A 28 -12.67 0.08 17.13
C THR A 28 -12.63 0.46 15.64
N PRO A 29 -13.76 0.36 14.92
CA PRO A 29 -13.85 0.83 13.52
C PRO A 29 -13.44 2.29 13.33
N ASP A 30 -13.68 3.14 14.33
CA ASP A 30 -13.30 4.55 14.28
C ASP A 30 -11.78 4.73 14.35
N ASP A 31 -11.08 3.93 15.15
CA ASP A 31 -9.61 3.98 15.23
C ASP A 31 -8.98 3.65 13.87
N ILE A 32 -9.51 2.63 13.18
CA ILE A 32 -9.03 2.24 11.86
C ILE A 32 -9.31 3.32 10.82
N ARG A 33 -10.50 3.94 10.84
CA ARG A 33 -10.82 5.07 9.96
C ARG A 33 -9.90 6.25 10.20
N LEU A 34 -9.61 6.56 11.46
CA LEU A 34 -8.69 7.63 11.84
C LEU A 34 -7.28 7.33 11.32
N LEU A 35 -6.80 6.10 11.49
CA LEU A 35 -5.49 5.66 11.00
C LEU A 35 -5.38 5.80 9.49
N MET A 36 -6.40 5.38 8.74
CA MET A 36 -6.41 5.52 7.28
C MET A 36 -6.36 6.98 6.84
N ARG A 37 -7.14 7.87 7.49
CA ARG A 37 -7.08 9.31 7.23
C ARG A 37 -5.70 9.89 7.53
N GLN A 38 -5.09 9.51 8.65
CA GLN A 38 -3.76 9.97 9.04
C GLN A 38 -2.69 9.48 8.05
N ALA A 39 -2.79 8.24 7.57
CA ALA A 39 -1.95 7.73 6.51
C ALA A 39 -2.15 8.61 5.26
N SER A 40 -3.36 8.77 4.73
CA SER A 40 -3.62 9.62 3.54
C SER A 40 -3.00 11.03 3.64
N VAL A 41 -3.05 11.66 4.81
CA VAL A 41 -2.45 12.99 5.02
C VAL A 41 -0.91 12.95 5.08
N LYS A 42 -0.31 11.89 5.62
CA LYS A 42 1.15 11.73 5.71
C LYS A 42 1.78 11.38 4.35
N ALA A 43 1.07 10.66 3.48
CA ALA A 43 1.49 10.36 2.10
C ALA A 43 1.83 11.63 1.34
N ASN A 44 0.93 12.62 1.48
CA ASN A 44 1.01 13.87 0.75
C ASN A 44 2.20 14.74 1.16
N ARG A 45 2.78 14.51 2.34
CA ARG A 45 3.94 15.27 2.84
C ARG A 45 5.28 14.63 2.48
N ASN A 46 5.30 13.30 2.27
CA ASN A 46 6.53 12.54 2.09
C ASN A 46 6.61 11.78 0.75
N GLY A 47 5.71 12.05 -0.20
CA GLY A 47 5.72 11.41 -1.53
C GLY A 47 5.54 9.88 -1.49
N ALA A 48 5.07 9.32 -0.36
CA ALA A 48 4.83 7.89 -0.23
C ALA A 48 3.44 7.56 -0.77
N THR A 49 3.36 7.35 -2.07
CA THR A 49 2.19 6.85 -2.78
C THR A 49 1.82 5.46 -2.25
N TYR A 50 0.78 5.34 -1.41
CA TYR A 50 0.18 4.03 -1.08
C TYR A 50 -0.68 3.48 -2.23
N MET A 51 -0.73 4.17 -3.37
CA MET A 51 -1.46 3.72 -4.57
C MET A 51 -0.65 2.70 -5.41
N MET A 52 0.32 2.01 -4.82
CA MET A 52 0.99 0.86 -5.42
C MET A 52 1.16 -0.25 -4.39
N LEU A 53 0.05 -0.84 -3.94
CA LEU A 53 0.09 -2.29 -3.75
C LEU A 53 -0.10 -2.87 -5.15
N PRO A 54 0.88 -3.61 -5.71
CA PRO A 54 0.65 -4.32 -6.96
C PRO A 54 -0.54 -5.25 -6.72
N SER A 55 -1.59 -5.09 -7.52
CA SER A 55 -2.65 -6.08 -7.64
C SER A 55 -1.95 -7.44 -7.76
N VAL A 56 -2.23 -8.35 -6.84
CA VAL A 56 -1.76 -9.73 -6.94
C VAL A 56 -2.51 -10.32 -8.14
N THR A 57 -2.01 -10.06 -9.35
CA THR A 57 -2.46 -10.70 -10.55
C THR A 57 -1.81 -12.07 -10.55
N ASP A 58 -2.59 -13.08 -10.19
CA ASP A 58 -2.28 -14.44 -10.55
C ASP A 58 -2.05 -14.53 -12.07
N ASP A 59 -0.98 -15.24 -12.42
CA ASP A 59 -0.68 -15.83 -13.74
C ASP A 59 -0.06 -14.94 -14.87
N VAL A 60 1.20 -15.26 -15.18
CA VAL A 60 1.93 -15.14 -16.46
C VAL A 60 2.31 -13.74 -17.00
N GLY A 61 3.57 -13.37 -16.72
CA GLY A 61 4.56 -12.74 -17.60
C GLY A 61 4.16 -11.66 -18.63
N LEU A 62 4.68 -10.45 -18.47
CA LEU A 62 5.61 -9.82 -19.43
C LEU A 62 6.17 -8.50 -18.89
N GLN A 63 7.39 -8.22 -19.31
CA GLN A 63 8.28 -7.14 -18.85
C GLN A 63 7.72 -5.72 -19.03
N HIS A 64 7.97 -4.85 -18.04
CA HIS A 64 8.17 -3.43 -18.31
C HIS A 64 9.07 -2.79 -17.25
N MET A 65 10.31 -2.49 -17.60
CA MET A 65 11.18 -1.59 -16.84
C MET A 65 10.90 -0.15 -17.27
N PRO A 66 10.45 0.76 -16.38
CA PRO A 66 10.55 2.17 -16.67
C PRO A 66 11.97 2.67 -16.36
N ALA A 67 12.54 3.36 -17.34
CA ALA A 67 13.89 3.89 -17.32
C ALA A 67 14.10 4.90 -16.17
N SER A 68 15.20 4.73 -15.45
CA SER A 68 15.87 5.83 -14.76
C SER A 68 17.36 5.74 -15.07
N GLN A 69 17.71 6.34 -16.21
CA GLN A 69 19.07 6.72 -16.51
C GLN A 69 19.43 7.91 -15.62
N THR A 70 20.22 7.67 -14.58
CA THR A 70 21.20 8.64 -14.13
C THR A 70 22.41 7.88 -13.62
N LEU A 71 23.39 7.77 -14.52
CA LEU A 71 24.74 7.27 -14.30
C LEU A 71 25.37 8.03 -13.14
N ASN A 72 25.54 7.37 -11.99
CA ASN A 72 26.57 7.73 -11.02
C ASN A 72 27.56 6.58 -10.92
N THR A 73 28.34 6.41 -11.99
CA THR A 73 29.59 5.67 -11.97
C THR A 73 30.66 6.59 -12.53
N CYS A 74 31.33 7.35 -11.67
CA CYS A 74 32.66 7.86 -11.97
C CYS A 74 33.48 7.94 -10.67
N CYS A 75 34.36 6.93 -10.55
CA CYS A 75 35.67 7.01 -9.91
C CYS A 75 35.69 6.95 -8.37
N GLN A 76 35.85 5.75 -7.79
CA GLN A 76 37.14 5.20 -7.32
C GLN A 76 37.91 6.10 -6.31
N GLN A 77 38.03 5.60 -5.08
CA GLN A 77 39.14 5.89 -4.12
C GLN A 77 40.50 5.41 -4.71
N PRO A 78 41.69 5.52 -4.07
CA PRO A 78 42.22 6.32 -2.93
C PRO A 78 43.58 7.01 -3.32
N SER A 79 44.42 7.35 -2.33
CA SER A 79 45.85 7.83 -2.37
C SER A 79 46.00 9.35 -2.20
N ALA A 80 46.81 9.91 -1.30
CA ALA A 80 47.96 9.42 -0.52
C ALA A 80 48.02 10.12 0.85
#